data_AF-A0A1Y4WKG1-F1
#
_entry.id   AF-A0A1Y4WKG1-F1
#
_cell.length_a   1.000
_cell.length_b   1.000
_cell.length_c   1.000
_cell.angle_alpha   90.00
_cell.angle_beta   90.00
_cell.angle_gamma   90.00
#
_symmetry.space_group_name_H-M   'P 1'
#
loop_
_entity.id
_entity.type
_entity.pdbx_description
1 polymer ?
#
loop_
_entity_poly.entity_id
_entity_poly.type
_entity_poly.pdbx_seq_one_letter_code
_entity_poly.pdbx_strand_id
1 'polypeptide(L)' 'MAKFTPRKFEKEVISMRISSEVLEKIDDKAAKIGISRNELLNQCIQFALDNMEDNPKND' A
#
# COMPACT_ATOMS: atom_id res chain seq x y z
N MET A 1 5.60 -29.40 20.46
CA MET A 1 6.27 -28.24 19.82
C MET A 1 5.64 -28.03 18.45
N ALA A 2 5.18 -26.83 18.14
CA ALA A 2 4.68 -26.53 16.79
C ALA A 2 5.84 -26.59 15.79
N LYS A 3 5.69 -27.38 14.71
CA LYS A 3 6.67 -27.42 13.62
C LYS A 3 6.37 -26.27 12.67
N PHE A 4 7.40 -25.51 12.29
CA PHE A 4 7.28 -24.51 11.24
C PHE A 4 7.09 -25.21 9.88
N THR A 5 6.06 -24.80 9.16
CA THR A 5 5.81 -25.25 7.79
C THR A 5 5.78 -24.01 6.89
N PRO A 6 6.71 -23.89 5.91
CA PRO A 6 6.70 -22.80 4.95
C PRO A 6 5.35 -22.74 4.22
N ARG A 7 4.77 -21.54 4.08
CA ARG A 7 3.55 -21.31 3.29
C ARG A 7 3.87 -20.32 2.19
N LYS A 8 3.23 -20.51 1.03
CA LYS A 8 3.25 -19.53 -0.05
C LYS A 8 2.49 -18.30 0.44
N PHE A 9 3.12 -17.13 0.37
CA PHE A 9 2.44 -15.87 0.58
C PHE A 9 1.66 -15.54 -0.70
N GLU A 10 0.37 -15.27 -0.57
CA GLU A 10 -0.49 -14.85 -1.70
C GLU A 10 -0.11 -13.46 -2.25
N LYS A 11 0.61 -12.67 -1.44
CA LYS A 11 1.00 -11.29 -1.77
C LYS A 11 2.50 -11.21 -2.01
N GLU A 12 2.87 -10.51 -3.09
CA GLU A 12 4.26 -10.20 -3.40
C GLU A 12 4.79 -9.12 -2.45
N VAL A 13 6.02 -9.30 -1.95
CA VAL A 13 6.72 -8.29 -1.16
C VAL A 13 7.54 -7.43 -2.11
N ILE A 14 7.28 -6.12 -2.09
CA ILE A 14 8.03 -5.15 -2.88
C ILE A 14 8.81 -4.19 -1.98
N SER A 15 9.92 -3.68 -2.49
CA SER A 15 10.67 -2.59 -1.88
C SER A 15 10.55 -1.34 -2.75
N MET A 16 10.10 -0.23 -2.18
CA MET A 16 9.95 1.05 -2.88
C MET A 16 10.65 2.20 -2.14
N ARG A 17 11.11 3.21 -2.88
CA ARG A 17 11.63 4.45 -2.30
C ARG A 17 10.50 5.48 -2.23
N ILE A 18 10.41 6.17 -1.10
CA ILE A 18 9.45 7.25 -0.83
C ILE A 18 10.14 8.31 0.02
N SER A 19 9.73 9.58 -0.09
CA SER A 19 10.28 10.62 0.78
C SER A 19 9.85 10.41 2.23
N SER A 20 10.73 10.75 3.17
CA SER A 20 10.45 10.61 4.60
C SER A 20 9.21 11.41 5.04
N GLU A 21 9.01 12.60 4.47
CA GLU A 21 7.83 13.43 4.77
C GLU A 21 6.51 12.75 4.36
N VAL A 22 6.49 12.09 3.21
CA VAL A 22 5.29 11.37 2.76
C VAL A 22 5.08 10.12 3.61
N LEU A 23 6.16 9.41 3.97
CA LEU A 23 6.09 8.25 4.85
C LEU A 23 5.51 8.60 6.23
N GLU A 24 5.95 9.71 6.82
CA GLU A 24 5.43 10.21 8.10
C GLU A 24 3.92 10.55 8.02
N LYS A 25 3.48 11.22 6.95
CA LYS A 25 2.05 11.49 6.71
C LYS A 25 1.22 10.22 6.59
N ILE A 26 1.76 9.18 5.96
CA ILE A 26 1.09 7.88 5.85
C ILE A 26 0.98 7.24 7.24
N ASP A 27 2.05 7.25 8.03
CA ASP A 27 2.07 6.70 9.39
C ASP A 27 1.04 7.37 10.29
N ASP A 28 1.01 8.70 10.30
CA ASP A 28 0.05 9.47 11.08
C ASP A 28 -1.40 9.15 10.69
N LYS A 29 -1.68 9.01 9.40
CA LYS A 29 -3.01 8.69 8.89
C LYS A 29 -3.40 7.25 9.26
N ALA A 30 -2.50 6.29 9.08
CA ALA A 30 -2.73 4.89 9.39
C ALA A 30 -2.99 4.71 10.90
N ALA A 31 -2.20 5.38 11.75
CA ALA A 31 -2.37 5.37 13.20
C ALA A 31 -3.73 5.94 13.64
N LYS A 32 -4.17 7.06 13.03
CA LYS A 32 -5.46 7.70 13.33
C LYS A 32 -6.67 6.81 13.05
N ILE A 33 -6.58 5.95 12.03
CA ILE A 33 -7.67 5.05 11.63
C ILE A 33 -7.47 3.60 12.11
N GLY A 34 -6.37 3.32 12.83
CA GLY A 34 -6.11 2.03 13.45
C GLY A 34 -5.73 0.89 12.50
N ILE A 35 -5.13 1.21 11.34
CA ILE A 35 -4.67 0.20 10.36
C ILE A 35 -3.16 0.24 10.16
N SER A 36 -2.59 -0.80 9.55
CA SER A 36 -1.15 -0.82 9.26
C SER A 36 -0.78 0.14 8.11
N ARG A 37 0.46 0.64 8.10
CA ARG A 37 1.03 1.42 6.98
C ARG A 37 0.82 0.71 5.64
N ASN A 38 1.12 -0.58 5.57
CA ASN A 38 0.99 -1.36 4.33
C ASN A 38 -0.47 -1.47 3.89
N GLU A 39 -1.40 -1.60 4.83
CA GLU A 39 -2.83 -1.66 4.51
C GLU A 39 -3.32 -0.33 3.92
N LEU A 40 -2.94 0.80 4.53
CA LEU A 40 -3.26 2.12 4.00
C LEU A 40 -2.63 2.33 2.61
N LEU A 41 -1.35 2.01 2.43
CA LEU A 41 -0.67 2.14 1.14
C LEU A 41 -1.37 1.36 0.03
N ASN A 42 -1.77 0.11 0.30
CA ASN A 42 -2.50 -0.70 -0.67
C ASN A 42 -3.86 -0.09 -1.03
N GLN A 43 -4.62 0.41 -0.04
CA GLN A 43 -5.89 1.10 -0.29
C GLN A 43 -5.71 2.38 -1.12
N CYS A 44 -4.67 3.17 -0.83
CA CYS A 44 -4.36 4.38 -1.58
C CYS A 44 -3.98 4.06 -3.03
N ILE A 45 -3.13 3.04 -3.25
CA ILE A 45 -2.74 2.61 -4.60
C ILE A 45 -3.97 2.12 -5.38
N GLN A 46 -4.79 1.26 -4.78
CA GLN A 46 -5.99 0.74 -5.43
C GLN A 46 -6.97 1.87 -5.79
N PHE A 47 -7.25 2.75 -4.83
CA PHE A 47 -8.14 3.90 -5.07
C PHE A 47 -7.60 4.78 -6.20
N ALA A 48 -6.30 5.09 -6.21
CA ALA A 48 -5.71 5.90 -7.26
C ALA A 48 -5.88 5.25 -8.63
N LEU A 49 -5.60 3.94 -8.76
CA LEU A 49 -5.77 3.21 -10.02
C LEU A 49 -7.24 3.17 -10.47
N ASP A 50 -8.18 2.92 -9.57
CA ASP A 50 -9.61 2.85 -9.89
C ASP A 50 -10.21 4.21 -10.31
N ASN A 51 -9.54 5.31 -9.97
CA ASN A 51 -10.00 6.69 -10.22
C ASN A 51 -9.06 7.45 -11.16
N MET A 52 -8.11 6.78 -11.82
CA MET A 52 -7.34 7.37 -12.91
C MET A 52 -8.24 7.44 -14.15
N GLU A 53 -8.30 8.60 -14.80
CA GLU A 53 -8.93 8.69 -16.12
C GLU A 53 -8.02 7.96 -17.13
N ASP A 54 -8.48 6.83 -17.65
CA ASP A 54 -7.76 6.05 -18.67
C ASP A 54 -7.75 6.70 -20.06
N ASN A 55 -8.30 7.91 -20.20
CA ASN A 55 -8.46 8.52 -21.51
C ASN A 55 -7.34 9.54 -21.78
N PRO A 56 -6.40 9.27 -22.70
CA PRO A 56 -5.68 10.37 -23.33
C PRO A 56 -6.74 11.23 -24.00
N LYS A 57 -6.90 12.47 -23.57
CA LYS A 57 -7.56 13.48 -24.42
C LYS A 57 -6.77 13.51 -25.73
N ASN A 58 -7.29 12.84 -26.75
CA ASN A 58 -6.99 13.19 -28.13
C ASN A 58 -7.66 14.55 -28.35
N ASP A 59 -6.97 15.62 -27.93
CA ASP A 59 -7.15 16.96 -28.50
C ASP A 59 -6.45 17.03 -29.86
#